data_AF-A0A955WXC9-F1
#
_entry.id   AF-A0A955WXC9-F1
#
_cell.length_a   1.000
_cell.length_b   1.000
_cell.length_c   1.000
_cell.angle_alpha   90.00
_cell.angle_beta   90.00
_cell.angle_gamma   90.00
#
_symmetry.space_group_name_H-M   'P 1'
#
loop_
_entity.id
_entity.type
_entity.pdbx_description
1 polymer ?
#
loop_
_entity_poly.entity_id
_entity_poly.type
_entity_poly.pdbx_seq_one_letter_code
_entity_poly.pdbx_strand_id
1 'polypeptide(L)'
;MSDAGGGKARGAFERRVALGLVVFALCSFALGLWAAMTDRGSLDPAPDGRGRSAVGHGGLLGVLEALDVPVERRRTAPTGTVGAVTLVLSPAWRDLDATARRAQAARIQALAEEGPVIVSLPRFRAVADARPDEARALRPDAEAAAHTLEVLGLAGQLAVTAAPAEGPGALPVAVHEGFQVLEGAALTPVITAGSGTLLGRRGGLWVLADPTPLMNLGLGQAANGAFAMDLLARAGVGV
;
A
#
# COMPACT_ATOMS: atom_id res chain seq x y z
N MET A 1 68.11 44.58 21.80
CA MET A 1 67.09 45.39 21.10
C MET A 1 66.69 44.64 19.85
N SER A 2 65.38 44.42 19.71
CA SER A 2 64.54 44.11 18.52
C SER A 2 65.16 43.33 17.34
N ASP A 3 64.48 42.34 16.75
CA ASP A 3 63.11 42.47 16.29
C ASP A 3 62.37 41.13 16.12
N ALA A 4 61.06 41.22 16.28
CA ALA A 4 60.08 40.16 16.09
C ALA A 4 59.65 40.08 14.62
N GLY A 5 59.19 38.90 14.19
CA GLY A 5 58.41 38.76 12.94
C GLY A 5 58.56 37.37 12.34
N GLY A 6 57.51 36.63 12.00
CA GLY A 6 56.10 36.95 12.00
C GLY A 6 55.33 35.64 11.86
N GLY A 7 54.21 35.55 12.56
CA GLY A 7 53.26 34.47 12.40
C GLY A 7 52.41 34.64 11.14
N LYS A 8 51.73 33.53 10.83
CA LYS A 8 50.52 33.38 10.00
C LYS A 8 50.73 33.12 8.51
N ALA A 9 50.76 31.82 8.19
CA ALA A 9 50.22 31.29 6.93
C ALA A 9 49.51 29.95 7.18
N ARG A 10 48.33 29.97 7.79
CA ARG A 10 47.44 28.79 7.93
C ARG A 10 45.96 29.06 7.57
N GLY A 11 45.65 30.14 6.85
CA GLY A 11 44.25 30.61 6.70
C GLY A 11 43.59 30.46 5.32
N ALA A 12 44.33 30.14 4.25
CA ALA A 12 43.78 30.18 2.89
C ALA A 12 43.40 28.80 2.32
N PHE A 13 44.06 27.73 2.77
CA PHE A 13 43.81 26.37 2.30
C PHE A 13 42.51 25.79 2.91
N GLU A 14 42.15 26.19 4.13
CA GLU A 14 40.91 25.71 4.79
C GLU A 14 39.63 26.30 4.19
N ARG A 15 39.59 27.61 3.89
CA ARG A 15 38.35 28.24 3.42
C ARG A 15 37.93 27.83 2.01
N ARG A 16 38.89 27.72 1.09
CA ARG A 16 38.60 27.34 -0.30
C ARG A 16 38.20 25.87 -0.39
N VAL A 17 38.83 25.00 0.39
CA VAL A 17 38.48 23.58 0.46
C VAL A 17 37.12 23.39 1.16
N ALA A 18 36.88 24.07 2.28
CA ALA A 18 35.59 24.03 2.97
C ALA A 18 34.44 24.54 2.08
N LEU A 19 34.64 25.66 1.37
CA LEU A 19 33.65 26.17 0.43
C LEU A 19 33.42 25.19 -0.73
N GLY A 20 34.49 24.58 -1.25
CA GLY A 20 34.40 23.55 -2.29
C GLY A 20 33.57 22.33 -1.83
N LEU A 21 33.79 21.87 -0.59
CA LEU A 21 33.03 20.75 -0.01
C LEU A 21 31.55 21.10 0.22
N VAL A 22 31.26 22.32 0.68
CA VAL A 22 29.88 22.79 0.86
C VAL A 22 29.14 22.87 -0.47
N VAL A 23 29.78 23.45 -1.50
CA VAL A 23 29.20 23.51 -2.85
C VAL A 23 28.99 22.11 -3.41
N PHE A 24 29.98 21.22 -3.27
CA PHE A 24 29.86 19.84 -3.70
C PHE A 24 28.71 19.11 -2.99
N ALA A 25 28.60 19.23 -1.67
CA ALA A 25 27.52 18.63 -0.89
C ALA A 25 26.14 19.17 -1.30
N LEU A 26 26.02 20.49 -1.52
CA LEU A 26 24.79 21.11 -1.99
C LEU A 26 24.43 20.66 -3.41
N CYS A 27 25.40 20.54 -4.30
CA CYS A 27 25.19 20.03 -5.65
C CYS A 27 24.79 18.54 -5.63
N SER A 28 25.45 17.70 -4.84
CA SER A 28 25.09 16.28 -4.69
C SER A 28 23.71 16.11 -4.07
N PHE A 29 23.37 16.92 -3.06
CA PHE A 29 22.04 16.91 -2.46
C PHE A 29 20.97 17.39 -3.45
N ALA A 30 21.21 18.49 -4.16
CA ALA A 30 20.29 18.99 -5.17
C ALA A 30 20.13 18.00 -6.33
N LEU A 31 21.19 17.30 -6.73
CA LEU A 31 21.15 16.28 -7.76
C LEU A 31 20.43 15.02 -7.27
N GLY A 32 20.61 14.62 -6.01
CA GLY A 32 19.87 13.53 -5.38
C GLY A 32 18.38 13.85 -5.21
N LEU A 33 18.06 15.10 -4.85
CA LEU A 33 16.70 15.58 -4.72
C LEU A 33 16.04 15.73 -6.10
N TRP A 34 16.77 16.23 -7.10
CA TRP A 34 16.33 16.28 -8.49
C TRP A 34 16.11 14.88 -9.02
N ALA A 35 17.05 13.95 -8.81
CA ALA A 35 16.92 12.54 -9.15
C ALA A 35 15.66 11.97 -8.49
N ALA A 36 15.46 12.11 -7.18
CA ALA A 36 14.26 11.63 -6.48
C ALA A 36 12.95 12.28 -6.98
N MET A 37 12.98 13.54 -7.42
CA MET A 37 11.81 14.22 -7.98
C MET A 37 11.52 13.84 -9.44
N THR A 38 12.56 13.59 -10.25
CA THR A 38 12.44 13.11 -11.64
C THR A 38 12.20 11.61 -11.71
N ASP A 39 12.66 10.90 -10.70
CA ASP A 39 12.47 9.48 -10.48
C ASP A 39 11.07 9.27 -9.89
N ARG A 40 10.07 9.53 -10.73
CA ARG A 40 8.73 9.00 -10.53
C ARG A 40 8.78 7.48 -10.81
N GLY A 41 9.43 6.73 -9.93
CA GLY A 41 9.32 5.28 -9.82
C GLY A 41 10.23 4.44 -10.72
N SER A 42 11.54 4.65 -10.69
CA SER A 42 12.52 3.63 -11.05
C SER A 42 13.19 3.06 -9.79
N LEU A 43 12.37 2.39 -8.97
CA LEU A 43 12.86 1.18 -8.33
C LEU A 43 13.24 0.25 -9.48
N ASP A 44 14.54 -0.04 -9.60
CA ASP A 44 15.08 -0.93 -10.60
C ASP A 44 14.24 -2.22 -10.69
N PRO A 45 14.01 -2.75 -11.90
CA PRO A 45 13.27 -3.99 -12.04
C PRO A 45 13.96 -5.08 -11.24
N ALA A 46 13.26 -5.61 -10.23
CA ALA A 46 13.62 -6.91 -9.69
C ALA A 46 13.76 -7.88 -10.90
N PRO A 47 14.88 -8.62 -11.00
CA PRO A 47 15.30 -9.33 -12.22
C PRO A 47 14.39 -10.52 -12.60
N ASP A 48 13.27 -10.68 -11.92
CA ASP A 48 12.35 -11.80 -11.97
C ASP A 48 11.07 -11.51 -12.78
N GLY A 49 11.10 -10.49 -13.64
CA GLY A 49 10.07 -10.29 -14.68
C GLY A 49 8.68 -9.92 -14.12
N ARG A 50 8.61 -9.29 -12.95
CA ARG A 50 7.35 -9.00 -12.27
C ARG A 50 6.73 -7.71 -12.80
N GLY A 51 5.52 -7.83 -13.35
CA GLY A 51 4.82 -6.76 -14.06
C GLY A 51 4.56 -5.50 -13.22
N ARG A 52 4.93 -4.36 -13.81
CA ARG A 52 4.62 -2.98 -13.38
C ARG A 52 3.13 -2.67 -13.50
N SER A 53 2.28 -3.36 -12.75
CA SER A 53 0.85 -3.01 -12.72
C SER A 53 0.61 -1.94 -11.66
N ALA A 54 0.01 -0.81 -12.06
CA ALA A 54 -0.55 0.18 -11.13
C ALA A 54 -1.64 -0.44 -10.22
N VAL A 55 -2.26 -1.54 -10.68
CA VAL A 55 -3.26 -2.33 -9.93
C VAL A 55 -2.60 -3.34 -8.96
N GLY A 56 -1.30 -3.58 -9.12
CA GLY A 56 -0.56 -4.54 -8.33
C GLY A 56 -0.28 -4.06 -6.91
N HIS A 57 0.18 -4.99 -6.08
CA HIS A 57 0.60 -4.75 -4.69
C HIS A 57 2.11 -5.03 -4.51
N GLY A 58 2.89 -4.96 -5.60
CA GLY A 58 4.31 -5.32 -5.61
C GLY A 58 5.15 -4.47 -4.65
N GLY A 59 4.85 -3.17 -4.55
CA GLY A 59 5.51 -2.26 -3.61
C GLY A 59 5.24 -2.64 -2.16
N LEU A 60 4.00 -3.04 -1.82
CA LEU A 60 3.67 -3.50 -0.47
C LEU A 60 4.43 -4.77 -0.12
N LEU A 61 4.54 -5.72 -1.05
CA LEU A 61 5.33 -6.94 -0.84
C LEU A 61 6.81 -6.60 -0.61
N GLY A 62 7.38 -5.69 -1.41
CA GLY A 62 8.76 -5.25 -1.22
C GLY A 62 9.00 -4.56 0.12
N VAL A 63 8.04 -3.77 0.62
CA VAL A 63 8.11 -3.17 1.97
C VAL A 63 8.08 -4.25 3.05
N LEU A 64 7.18 -5.23 2.94
CA LEU A 64 7.09 -6.34 3.89
C LEU A 64 8.38 -7.17 3.91
N GLU A 65 8.94 -7.49 2.73
CA GLU A 65 10.21 -8.20 2.61
C GLU A 65 11.37 -7.40 3.22
N ALA A 66 11.42 -6.07 3.03
CA ALA A 66 12.44 -5.21 3.62
C ALA A 66 12.34 -5.07 5.14
N LEU A 67 11.17 -5.39 5.72
CA LEU A 67 10.93 -5.42 7.17
C LEU A 67 11.08 -6.83 7.75
N ASP A 68 11.69 -7.76 6.99
CA ASP A 68 11.87 -9.16 7.36
C ASP A 68 10.55 -9.89 7.70
N VAL A 69 9.42 -9.40 7.19
CA VAL A 69 8.13 -10.09 7.32
C VAL A 69 8.10 -11.23 6.29
N PRO A 70 7.92 -12.49 6.70
CA PRO A 70 7.85 -13.61 5.76
C PRO A 70 6.57 -13.52 4.93
N VAL A 71 6.73 -13.25 3.62
CA VAL A 71 5.61 -13.13 2.69
C VAL A 71 5.55 -14.35 1.78
N GLU A 72 4.42 -15.07 1.79
CA GLU A 72 4.13 -16.09 0.79
C GLU A 72 3.10 -15.56 -0.22
N ARG A 73 3.52 -15.40 -1.48
CA ARG A 73 2.61 -14.99 -2.56
C ARG A 73 1.95 -16.20 -3.19
N ARG A 74 0.64 -16.34 -2.99
CA ARG A 74 -0.18 -17.34 -3.69
C ARG A 74 -1.23 -16.68 -4.58
N ARG A 75 -1.47 -17.27 -5.75
CA ARG A 75 -2.61 -16.91 -6.63
C ARG A 75 -3.92 -17.57 -6.21
N THR A 76 -3.85 -18.50 -5.26
CA THR A 76 -4.98 -19.26 -4.70
C THR A 76 -4.94 -19.15 -3.17
N ALA A 77 -6.06 -19.40 -2.48
CA ALA A 77 -6.11 -19.25 -1.03
C ALA A 77 -5.05 -20.09 -0.29
N PRO A 78 -4.39 -19.54 0.75
CA PRO A 78 -3.30 -20.20 1.45
C PRO A 78 -3.77 -21.41 2.26
N THR A 79 -2.93 -22.44 2.38
CA THR A 79 -3.23 -23.77 2.98
C THR A 79 -3.23 -23.82 4.51
N GLY A 80 -3.11 -22.67 5.14
CA GLY A 80 -2.98 -22.52 6.58
C GLY A 80 -1.72 -21.72 6.91
N THR A 81 -1.85 -20.83 7.88
CA THR A 81 -0.72 -20.14 8.52
C THR A 81 -1.14 -19.83 9.94
N VAL A 82 -0.57 -20.54 10.91
CA VAL A 82 -0.83 -20.30 12.34
C VAL A 82 0.04 -19.12 12.78
N GLY A 83 -0.60 -18.04 13.25
CA GLY A 83 0.09 -16.88 13.83
C GLY A 83 0.54 -15.79 12.85
N ALA A 84 0.14 -15.85 11.58
CA ALA A 84 0.44 -14.82 10.59
C ALA A 84 -0.83 -14.16 10.04
N VAL A 85 -0.78 -12.85 9.77
CA VAL A 85 -1.87 -12.13 9.09
C VAL A 85 -1.95 -12.58 7.64
N THR A 86 -3.13 -13.00 7.19
CA THR A 86 -3.36 -13.34 5.79
C THR A 86 -3.87 -12.13 5.02
N LEU A 87 -3.15 -11.70 3.99
CA LEU A 87 -3.58 -10.64 3.08
C LEU A 87 -4.16 -11.25 1.79
N VAL A 88 -5.44 -11.03 1.54
CA VAL A 88 -6.12 -11.38 0.29
C VAL A 88 -6.32 -10.11 -0.52
N LEU A 89 -5.45 -9.93 -1.51
CA LEU A 89 -5.37 -8.70 -2.30
C LEU A 89 -5.98 -8.91 -3.69
N SER A 90 -6.98 -8.10 -4.04
CA SER A 90 -7.65 -8.10 -5.36
C SER A 90 -7.99 -9.50 -5.89
N PRO A 91 -8.86 -10.24 -5.19
CA PRO A 91 -9.19 -11.62 -5.57
C PRO A 91 -9.85 -11.71 -6.95
N ALA A 92 -9.29 -12.55 -7.83
CA ALA A 92 -9.79 -12.80 -9.18
C ALA A 92 -10.94 -13.82 -9.20
N TRP A 93 -12.03 -13.53 -8.49
CA TRP A 93 -13.17 -14.46 -8.35
C TRP A 93 -13.86 -14.80 -9.68
N ARG A 94 -13.81 -13.89 -10.66
CA ARG A 94 -14.49 -14.05 -11.95
C ARG A 94 -13.97 -15.25 -12.75
N ASP A 95 -12.69 -15.56 -12.63
CA ASP A 95 -12.03 -16.62 -13.39
C ASP A 95 -12.27 -18.02 -12.76
N LEU A 96 -12.84 -18.05 -11.56
CA LEU A 96 -13.14 -19.27 -10.83
C LEU A 96 -14.57 -19.72 -11.12
N ASP A 97 -14.75 -21.03 -11.29
CA ASP A 97 -16.08 -21.60 -11.32
C ASP A 97 -16.79 -21.49 -9.95
N ALA A 98 -18.11 -21.74 -9.93
CA ALA A 98 -18.90 -21.60 -8.72
C ALA A 98 -18.45 -22.50 -7.55
N THR A 99 -17.89 -23.67 -7.85
CA THR A 99 -17.39 -24.63 -6.84
C THR A 99 -16.08 -24.12 -6.24
N ALA A 100 -15.14 -23.73 -7.09
CA ALA A 100 -13.85 -23.16 -6.69
C ALA A 100 -14.03 -21.86 -5.89
N ARG A 101 -14.98 -21.00 -6.30
CA ARG A 101 -15.35 -19.80 -5.53
C ARG A 101 -15.81 -20.12 -4.12
N ARG A 102 -16.76 -21.05 -3.97
CA ARG A 102 -17.26 -21.45 -2.65
C ARG A 102 -16.17 -22.06 -1.78
N ALA A 103 -15.32 -22.91 -2.35
CA ALA A 103 -14.20 -23.51 -1.64
C ALA A 103 -13.22 -22.44 -1.13
N GLN A 104 -12.89 -21.46 -1.97
CA GLN A 104 -12.00 -20.36 -1.60
C GLN A 104 -12.65 -19.43 -0.56
N ALA A 105 -13.95 -19.15 -0.65
CA ALA A 105 -14.69 -18.38 0.35
C ALA A 105 -14.68 -19.07 1.72
N ALA A 106 -15.03 -20.37 1.75
CA ALA A 106 -15.02 -21.19 2.96
C ALA A 106 -13.62 -21.22 3.60
N ARG A 107 -12.58 -21.21 2.77
CA ARG A 107 -11.20 -21.17 3.25
C ARG A 107 -10.79 -19.83 3.84
N ILE A 108 -11.21 -18.71 3.24
CA ILE A 108 -11.02 -17.38 3.85
C ILE A 108 -11.74 -17.31 5.19
N GLN A 109 -12.93 -17.88 5.30
CA GLN A 109 -13.67 -17.95 6.57
C GLN A 109 -12.94 -18.81 7.61
N ALA A 110 -12.48 -20.00 7.24
CA ALA A 110 -11.70 -20.85 8.14
C ALA A 110 -10.41 -20.15 8.63
N LEU A 111 -9.69 -19.47 7.74
CA LEU A 111 -8.52 -18.68 8.13
C LEU A 111 -8.89 -17.53 9.08
N ALA A 112 -10.05 -16.90 8.87
CA ALA A 112 -10.56 -15.85 9.74
C ALA A 112 -11.02 -16.34 11.12
N GLU A 113 -11.23 -17.64 11.29
CA GLU A 113 -11.48 -18.29 12.60
C GLU A 113 -10.15 -18.57 13.32
N GLU A 114 -9.09 -18.90 12.57
CA GLU A 114 -7.75 -19.15 13.11
C GLU A 114 -6.99 -17.85 13.44
N GLY A 115 -7.28 -16.76 12.73
CA GLY A 115 -6.56 -15.51 12.91
C GLY A 115 -7.05 -14.35 12.04
N PRO A 116 -6.34 -13.22 12.09
CA PRO A 116 -6.65 -12.03 11.30
C PRO A 116 -6.43 -12.24 9.79
N VAL A 117 -7.48 -12.01 9.00
CA VAL A 117 -7.45 -12.03 7.53
C VAL A 117 -7.93 -10.68 7.01
N ILE A 118 -7.08 -9.98 6.26
CA ILE A 118 -7.47 -8.74 5.56
C ILE A 118 -7.82 -9.08 4.12
N VAL A 119 -9.05 -8.79 3.72
CA VAL A 119 -9.49 -8.86 2.33
C VAL A 119 -9.66 -7.43 1.80
N SER A 120 -8.89 -7.08 0.77
CA SER A 120 -9.09 -5.81 0.05
C SER A 120 -10.10 -6.02 -1.08
N LEU A 121 -11.14 -5.19 -1.11
CA LEU A 121 -12.09 -5.22 -2.21
C LEU A 121 -11.40 -4.69 -3.48
N PRO A 122 -11.66 -5.26 -4.66
CA PRO A 122 -11.20 -4.65 -5.89
C PRO A 122 -11.89 -3.29 -6.08
N ARG A 123 -11.19 -2.34 -6.71
CA ARG A 123 -11.75 -1.04 -7.11
C ARG A 123 -11.56 -0.80 -8.60
N PHE A 124 -10.41 -1.23 -9.14
CA PHE A 124 -10.04 -1.01 -10.52
C PHE A 124 -9.71 -2.32 -11.22
N ARG A 125 -9.97 -2.36 -12.53
CA ARG A 125 -9.42 -3.35 -13.46
C ARG A 125 -8.52 -2.65 -14.46
N ALA A 126 -7.45 -3.34 -14.87
CA ALA A 126 -6.64 -2.92 -15.99
C ALA A 126 -7.41 -3.12 -17.30
N VAL A 127 -7.31 -2.15 -18.21
CA VAL A 127 -7.81 -2.28 -19.59
C VAL A 127 -6.82 -3.16 -20.36
N ALA A 128 -7.32 -4.22 -21.01
CA ALA A 128 -6.51 -5.03 -21.91
C ALA A 128 -5.90 -4.13 -23.00
N ASP A 129 -4.65 -4.41 -23.38
CA ASP A 129 -3.85 -3.68 -24.38
C ASP A 129 -3.26 -2.32 -23.97
N ALA A 130 -3.54 -1.82 -22.77
CA ALA A 130 -2.85 -0.65 -22.23
C ALA A 130 -1.59 -1.06 -21.45
N ARG A 131 -0.54 -0.23 -21.49
CA ARG A 131 0.67 -0.51 -20.71
C ARG A 131 0.30 -0.48 -19.21
N PRO A 132 0.70 -1.50 -18.43
CA PRO A 132 0.21 -1.71 -17.06
C PRO A 132 0.64 -0.62 -16.06
N ASP A 133 1.60 0.22 -16.45
CA ASP A 133 2.15 1.35 -15.69
C ASP A 133 1.32 2.64 -15.83
N GLU A 134 0.36 2.70 -16.76
CA GLU A 134 -0.46 3.89 -16.93
C GLU A 134 -1.71 3.85 -16.03
N ALA A 135 -1.79 4.74 -15.03
CA ALA A 135 -3.01 4.95 -14.23
C ALA A 135 -4.25 5.26 -15.09
N ARG A 136 -4.04 5.79 -16.31
CA ARG A 136 -5.10 6.06 -17.31
C ARG A 136 -5.71 4.79 -17.91
N ALA A 137 -5.06 3.64 -17.72
CA ALA A 137 -5.51 2.32 -18.14
C ALA A 137 -6.45 1.65 -17.12
N LEU A 138 -6.88 2.36 -16.07
CA LEU A 138 -7.73 1.82 -15.03
C LEU A 138 -9.20 2.15 -15.29
N ARG A 139 -10.06 1.15 -15.06
CA ARG A 139 -11.51 1.32 -15.07
C ARG A 139 -12.07 0.88 -13.72
N PRO A 140 -13.02 1.62 -13.14
CA PRO A 140 -13.76 1.15 -11.97
C PRO A 140 -14.37 -0.23 -12.20
N ASP A 141 -14.31 -1.09 -11.18
CA ASP A 141 -14.78 -2.47 -11.23
C ASP A 141 -15.68 -2.79 -10.02
N ALA A 142 -16.77 -2.03 -9.89
CA ALA A 142 -17.75 -2.21 -8.82
C ALA A 142 -18.38 -3.61 -8.80
N GLU A 143 -18.50 -4.27 -9.96
CA GLU A 143 -19.05 -5.62 -10.06
C GLU A 143 -18.11 -6.66 -9.43
N ALA A 144 -16.79 -6.58 -9.65
CA ALA A 144 -15.85 -7.48 -8.96
C ALA A 144 -15.89 -7.31 -7.44
N ALA A 145 -16.13 -6.07 -6.99
CA ALA A 145 -16.21 -5.74 -5.57
C ALA A 145 -17.51 -6.26 -4.95
N ALA A 146 -18.65 -6.04 -5.61
CA ALA A 146 -19.94 -6.60 -5.23
C ALA A 146 -19.91 -8.14 -5.19
N HIS A 147 -19.27 -8.76 -6.18
CA HIS A 147 -19.12 -10.21 -6.20
C HIS A 147 -18.22 -10.71 -5.07
N THR A 148 -17.16 -9.98 -4.72
CA THR A 148 -16.34 -10.32 -3.54
C THR A 148 -17.17 -10.28 -2.26
N LEU A 149 -18.03 -9.26 -2.09
CA LEU A 149 -18.92 -9.16 -0.93
C LEU A 149 -19.92 -10.31 -0.87
N GLU A 150 -20.54 -10.65 -2.00
CA GLU A 150 -21.45 -11.80 -2.13
C GLU A 150 -20.76 -13.10 -1.71
N VAL A 151 -19.57 -13.37 -2.25
CA VAL A 151 -18.77 -14.55 -1.94
C VAL A 151 -18.40 -14.63 -0.44
N LEU A 152 -18.14 -13.49 0.19
CA LEU A 152 -17.86 -13.40 1.63
C LEU A 152 -19.13 -13.46 2.51
N GLY A 153 -20.32 -13.51 1.91
CA GLY A 153 -21.59 -13.48 2.64
C GLY A 153 -21.78 -12.15 3.38
N LEU A 154 -21.44 -11.04 2.73
CA LEU A 154 -21.59 -9.68 3.23
C LEU A 154 -22.64 -8.95 2.40
N ALA A 155 -23.78 -8.65 3.02
CA ALA A 155 -24.83 -7.84 2.41
C ALA A 155 -24.51 -6.36 2.60
N GLY A 156 -23.81 -5.73 1.64
CA GLY A 156 -23.47 -4.32 1.68
C GLY A 156 -23.45 -3.69 0.30
N GLN A 157 -23.52 -2.36 0.26
CA GLN A 157 -23.45 -1.57 -0.97
C GLN A 157 -22.17 -0.75 -0.98
N LEU A 158 -21.62 -0.55 -2.18
CA LEU A 158 -20.42 0.25 -2.36
C LEU A 158 -20.82 1.67 -2.76
N ALA A 159 -20.23 2.63 -2.07
CA ALA A 159 -20.36 4.05 -2.37
C ALA A 159 -18.98 4.67 -2.54
N VAL A 160 -18.93 5.83 -3.19
CA VAL A 160 -17.71 6.64 -3.28
C VAL A 160 -17.93 7.93 -2.50
N THR A 161 -17.00 8.27 -1.62
CA THR A 161 -17.07 9.48 -0.78
C THR A 161 -15.78 10.27 -0.82
N ALA A 162 -15.86 11.60 -0.81
CA ALA A 162 -14.70 12.48 -0.63
C ALA A 162 -14.44 12.82 0.84
N ALA A 163 -15.29 12.35 1.76
CA ALA A 163 -15.12 12.60 3.18
C ALA A 163 -13.82 11.96 3.69
N PRO A 164 -13.12 12.62 4.64
CA PRO A 164 -11.91 12.07 5.21
C PRO A 164 -12.19 10.77 5.98
N ALA A 165 -11.15 9.96 6.13
CA ALA A 165 -11.19 8.79 6.99
C ALA A 165 -11.23 9.22 8.47
N GLU A 166 -12.14 8.64 9.24
CA GLU A 166 -12.41 8.92 10.64
C GLU A 166 -12.48 7.63 11.46
N GLY A 167 -12.25 7.73 12.77
CA GLY A 167 -12.28 6.59 13.69
C GLY A 167 -11.04 6.52 14.60
N PRO A 168 -11.00 5.55 15.54
CA PRO A 168 -9.92 5.43 16.51
C PRO A 168 -8.54 5.25 15.84
N GLY A 169 -7.72 6.29 15.91
CA GLY A 169 -6.38 6.31 15.29
C GLY A 169 -6.39 6.34 13.77
N ALA A 170 -7.47 6.83 13.15
CA ALA A 170 -7.52 7.00 11.70
C ALA A 170 -6.34 7.87 11.23
N LEU A 171 -5.49 7.28 10.39
CA LEU A 171 -4.41 8.00 9.74
C LEU A 171 -4.94 8.72 8.48
N PRO A 172 -4.30 9.83 8.08
CA PRO A 172 -4.58 10.44 6.80
C PRO A 172 -4.38 9.42 5.68
N VAL A 173 -5.35 9.32 4.79
CA VAL A 173 -5.25 8.49 3.58
C VAL A 173 -5.41 9.41 2.39
N ALA A 174 -4.47 9.34 1.46
CA ALA A 174 -4.44 10.19 0.30
C ALA A 174 -5.09 9.45 -0.89
N VAL A 175 -6.15 10.07 -1.43
CA VAL A 175 -6.97 9.51 -2.51
C VAL A 175 -7.11 10.51 -3.65
N HIS A 176 -7.04 10.01 -4.89
CA HIS A 176 -7.18 10.84 -6.09
C HIS A 176 -8.63 11.00 -6.55
N GLU A 177 -9.53 10.06 -6.24
CA GLU A 177 -10.92 10.04 -6.74
C GLU A 177 -11.92 9.67 -5.63
N GLY A 178 -11.68 10.12 -4.40
CA GLY A 178 -12.47 9.73 -3.22
C GLY A 178 -12.23 8.27 -2.78
N PHE A 179 -12.82 7.88 -1.66
CA PHE A 179 -12.78 6.54 -1.07
C PHE A 179 -13.92 5.68 -1.58
N GLN A 180 -13.63 4.43 -1.96
CA GLN A 180 -14.63 3.37 -1.96
C GLN A 180 -14.95 2.97 -0.51
N VAL A 181 -16.21 3.11 -0.10
CA VAL A 181 -16.69 2.75 1.23
C VAL A 181 -17.82 1.74 1.15
N LEU A 182 -17.98 0.97 2.21
CA LEU A 182 -19.01 -0.05 2.35
C LEU A 182 -20.14 0.46 3.26
N GLU A 183 -21.36 0.45 2.74
CA GLU A 183 -22.57 0.84 3.46
C GLU A 183 -23.44 -0.39 3.74
N GLY A 184 -24.07 -0.43 4.92
CA GLY A 184 -25.05 -1.45 5.28
C GLY A 184 -24.51 -2.87 5.50
N ALA A 185 -23.21 -3.11 5.31
CA ALA A 185 -22.62 -4.40 5.66
C ALA A 185 -22.64 -4.64 7.16
N ALA A 186 -22.97 -5.87 7.55
CA ALA A 186 -22.89 -6.34 8.94
C ALA A 186 -21.42 -6.53 9.40
N LEU A 187 -20.64 -5.46 9.33
CA LEU A 187 -19.29 -5.33 9.85
C LEU A 187 -19.29 -4.34 11.01
N THR A 188 -18.46 -4.59 12.01
CA THR A 188 -18.11 -3.58 13.00
C THR A 188 -17.16 -2.57 12.35
N PRO A 189 -17.52 -1.29 12.24
CA PRO A 189 -16.66 -0.29 11.62
C PRO A 189 -15.42 -0.04 12.49
N VAL A 190 -14.25 -0.02 11.86
CA VAL A 190 -12.97 0.34 12.49
C VAL A 190 -12.52 1.72 12.01
N ILE A 191 -12.59 1.94 10.70
CA ILE A 191 -12.36 3.23 10.06
C ILE A 191 -13.55 3.53 9.17
N THR A 192 -14.17 4.69 9.36
CA THR A 192 -15.30 5.18 8.57
C THR A 192 -14.83 6.30 7.64
N ALA A 193 -15.60 6.60 6.59
CA ALA A 193 -15.45 7.82 5.81
C ALA A 193 -16.84 8.23 5.32
N GLY A 194 -17.28 9.44 5.69
CA GLY A 194 -18.65 9.88 5.43
C GLY A 194 -19.69 8.95 6.06
N SER A 195 -20.67 8.48 5.28
CA SER A 195 -21.72 7.54 5.70
C SER A 195 -21.28 6.07 5.71
N GLY A 196 -20.10 5.75 5.18
CA GLY A 196 -19.67 4.37 4.94
C GLY A 196 -18.48 3.93 5.77
N THR A 197 -18.20 2.62 5.70
CA THR A 197 -17.06 1.97 6.34
C THR A 197 -15.92 1.80 5.35
N LEU A 198 -14.75 2.37 5.65
CA LEU A 198 -13.53 2.17 4.87
C LEU A 198 -12.82 0.87 5.28
N LEU A 199 -12.75 0.60 6.59
CA LEU A 199 -12.23 -0.64 7.16
C LEU A 199 -13.22 -1.18 8.18
N GLY A 200 -13.74 -2.38 7.93
CA GLY A 200 -14.69 -3.05 8.82
C GLY A 200 -14.20 -4.43 9.25
N ARG A 201 -14.71 -4.94 10.37
CA ARG A 201 -14.34 -6.24 10.93
C ARG A 201 -15.55 -7.11 11.27
N ARG A 202 -15.45 -8.42 11.05
CA ARG A 202 -16.38 -9.45 11.54
C ARG A 202 -15.59 -10.68 11.99
N GLY A 203 -15.45 -10.89 13.29
CA GLY A 203 -14.53 -11.91 13.83
C GLY A 203 -13.08 -11.58 13.46
N GLY A 204 -12.33 -12.56 12.93
CA GLY A 204 -10.99 -12.34 12.37
C GLY A 204 -10.97 -11.82 10.93
N LEU A 205 -12.13 -11.67 10.28
CA LEU A 205 -12.22 -11.11 8.93
C LEU A 205 -12.22 -9.58 8.98
N TRP A 206 -11.23 -8.97 8.33
CA TRP A 206 -11.11 -7.54 8.09
C TRP A 206 -11.36 -7.27 6.60
N VAL A 207 -12.20 -6.29 6.30
CA VAL A 207 -12.54 -5.91 4.93
C VAL A 207 -12.14 -4.47 4.71
N LEU A 208 -11.18 -4.26 3.81
CA LEU A 208 -10.78 -2.94 3.35
C LEU A 208 -11.58 -2.61 2.09
N ALA A 209 -12.46 -1.62 2.19
CA ALA A 209 -13.35 -1.23 1.11
C ALA A 209 -12.59 -0.56 -0.05
N ASP A 210 -11.55 0.23 0.23
CA ASP A 210 -10.71 0.84 -0.80
C ASP A 210 -9.29 0.26 -0.80
N PRO A 211 -8.88 -0.47 -1.85
CA PRO A 211 -7.56 -1.06 -1.93
C PRO A 211 -6.47 -0.04 -2.27
N THR A 212 -6.82 1.16 -2.74
CA THR A 212 -5.87 2.15 -3.29
C THR A 212 -4.66 2.41 -2.39
N PRO A 213 -4.81 2.54 -1.06
CA PRO A 213 -3.66 2.79 -0.17
C PRO A 213 -2.63 1.64 -0.17
N LEU A 214 -3.06 0.42 -0.47
CA LEU A 214 -2.21 -0.77 -0.53
C LEU A 214 -1.69 -1.07 -1.94
N MET A 215 -2.28 -0.46 -2.96
CA MET A 215 -1.90 -0.64 -4.35
C MET A 215 -0.68 0.22 -4.69
N ASN A 216 0.12 -0.23 -5.67
CA ASN A 216 1.27 0.52 -6.18
C ASN A 216 0.92 1.97 -6.56
N LEU A 217 -0.28 2.19 -7.10
CA LEU A 217 -0.78 3.53 -7.45
C LEU A 217 -0.86 4.47 -6.24
N GLY A 218 -1.30 3.98 -5.08
CA GLY A 218 -1.45 4.79 -3.87
C GLY A 218 -0.24 4.75 -2.94
N LEU A 219 0.48 3.63 -2.88
CA LEU A 219 1.54 3.39 -1.91
C LEU A 219 2.72 4.38 -2.02
N GLY A 220 2.95 4.95 -3.20
CA GLY A 220 3.97 6.00 -3.39
C GLY A 220 3.72 7.29 -2.60
N GLN A 221 2.54 7.44 -1.99
CA GLN A 221 2.19 8.56 -1.12
C GLN A 221 2.47 8.20 0.34
N ALA A 222 3.25 9.03 1.04
CA ALA A 222 3.68 8.75 2.42
C ALA A 222 2.52 8.46 3.38
N ALA A 223 1.40 9.16 3.23
CA ALA A 223 0.18 8.95 4.01
C ALA A 223 -0.40 7.53 3.84
N ASN A 224 -0.38 7.02 2.61
CA ASN A 224 -0.87 5.67 2.29
C ASN A 224 0.07 4.58 2.80
N GLY A 225 1.39 4.82 2.76
CA GLY A 225 2.37 3.96 3.41
C GLY A 225 2.13 3.85 4.91
N ALA A 226 1.96 4.98 5.60
CA ALA A 226 1.67 4.99 7.04
C ALA A 226 0.36 4.27 7.37
N PHE A 227 -0.69 4.48 6.56
CA PHE A 227 -1.96 3.77 6.68
C PHE A 227 -1.80 2.25 6.49
N ALA A 228 -1.01 1.80 5.49
CA ALA A 228 -0.76 0.39 5.26
C ALA A 228 -0.08 -0.27 6.47
N MET A 229 0.91 0.40 7.07
CA MET A 229 1.59 -0.08 8.27
C MET A 229 0.66 -0.15 9.48
N ASP A 230 -0.15 0.88 9.71
CA ASP A 230 -1.14 0.91 10.79
C ASP A 230 -2.21 -0.19 10.62
N LEU A 231 -2.66 -0.44 9.39
CA LEU A 231 -3.57 -1.55 9.08
C LEU A 231 -2.96 -2.90 9.47
N LEU A 232 -1.69 -3.14 9.11
CA LEU A 232 -0.98 -4.37 9.45
C LEU A 232 -0.78 -4.51 10.97
N ALA A 233 -0.38 -3.43 11.65
CA ALA A 233 -0.23 -3.39 13.09
C ALA A 233 -1.55 -3.72 13.82
N ARG A 234 -2.68 -3.18 13.36
CA ARG A 234 -4.03 -3.47 13.90
C ARG A 234 -4.45 -4.92 13.68
N ALA A 235 -4.04 -5.50 12.56
CA ALA A 235 -4.23 -6.91 12.29
C ALA A 235 -3.26 -7.79 13.10
N GLY A 236 -2.34 -7.22 13.88
CA GLY A 236 -1.42 -7.97 14.74
C GLY A 236 -0.14 -8.42 14.03
N VAL A 237 0.21 -7.83 12.87
CA VAL A 237 1.58 -7.93 12.35
C VAL A 237 2.47 -7.09 13.25
N GLY A 238 3.52 -7.68 13.82
CA GLY A 238 4.59 -6.91 14.45
C GLY A 238 5.37 -6.18 13.37
N VAL A 239 5.13 -4.88 13.24
CA VAL A 239 5.82 -3.95 12.33
C VAL A 239 6.49 -2.82 13.10
#